data_AF-A0A817MSA1-F1
#
_entry.id   AF-A0A817MSA1-F1
#
_cell.length_a   1.000
_cell.length_b   1.000
_cell.length_c   1.000
_cell.angle_alpha   90.00
_cell.angle_beta   90.00
_cell.angle_gamma   90.00
#
_symmetry.space_group_name_H-M   'P 1'
#
loop_
_entity.id
_entity.type
_entity.pdbx_description
1 polymer ?
#
loop_
_entity_poly.entity_id
_entity_poly.type
_entity_poly.pdbx_seq_one_letter_code
_entity_poly.pdbx_strand_id
1 'polypeptide(L)'
;METQVNFENIIKQPIHLQEQGGLITVEQIKQSFDSIVRKIDENNNLLSDKQLMKEIVELAIHSNEKNLCDSTIINHRIFFILRDYYLNLMQRWRFGEKFDDITCFIFETISNLFLKMSSYISDSSISILKELIFHETLLMEINQFLKELLINDKYLQDPQIKSIDNLFRTIQRLERINFDNRKDYLFDNIVKCICSSLFIEIFLQSLNQENDDAGQRFLLNTCTDYIYSHSTDKQHKQCLINIRQSLLRPFTQWLIEQSSLFRLWNNRMIINLRQICFLLTLSIQLNRFIILDKDILDNYCHIIDSFINILYSIIQSDNKINNKSAHSLIGTIIPNLYTMTLSKQLEKYLQNKHIISLILKLTNFENDEIQLNSFKILSSITTEQETKNIDYSNNIANLFIKFLNKVIDDSNQTLRFYNLLRCLKKMKMQGFDLTTLSLPYQTFNVSENFGFGLTSNDEFLLIDQNSDLSLFDKDLTMVRQSTWNYGIIRDLCWSSGLACFIIITEKSKAFLVNGNNLSINCIEAMENHLWLSCTCSNSFLYLTSLSNGIVEFSLLPSFSYARRWDPPITCQKKEFTKDITCNEDKITLIVALFSDKIVHLAVRSLATFDQ
;
A
#
# COMPACT_ATOMS: atom_id res chain seq x y z
N MET A 1 -41.26 -30.84 27.34
CA MET A 1 -42.05 -29.60 27.14
C MET A 1 -41.62 -28.46 28.06
N GLU A 2 -41.16 -28.70 29.30
CA GLU A 2 -40.65 -27.61 30.17
C GLU A 2 -39.31 -26.99 29.72
N THR A 3 -38.49 -27.69 28.94
CA THR A 3 -37.18 -27.21 28.47
C THR A 3 -37.24 -26.18 27.32
N GLN A 4 -38.30 -26.18 26.50
CA GLN A 4 -38.48 -25.22 25.38
C GLN A 4 -38.88 -23.82 25.87
N VAL A 5 -39.70 -23.73 26.92
CA VAL A 5 -40.20 -22.44 27.45
C VAL A 5 -39.08 -21.58 28.07
N ASN A 6 -38.01 -22.21 28.54
CA ASN A 6 -36.87 -21.51 29.13
C ASN A 6 -35.80 -21.10 28.11
N PHE A 7 -36.01 -21.37 26.82
CA PHE A 7 -35.08 -21.03 25.75
C PHE A 7 -35.39 -19.65 25.16
N GLU A 8 -36.67 -19.43 24.86
CA GLU A 8 -37.15 -18.14 24.34
C GLU A 8 -36.82 -16.97 25.27
N ASN A 9 -36.93 -17.14 26.59
CA ASN A 9 -36.70 -16.04 27.53
C ASN A 9 -35.24 -15.55 27.57
N ILE A 10 -34.27 -16.45 27.34
CA ILE A 10 -32.85 -16.12 27.41
C ILE A 10 -32.40 -15.33 26.18
N ILE A 11 -32.98 -15.63 25.02
CA ILE A 11 -32.64 -14.97 23.75
C ILE A 11 -33.51 -13.75 23.47
N LYS A 12 -34.80 -13.79 23.83
CA LYS A 12 -35.71 -12.66 23.62
C LYS A 12 -35.40 -11.48 24.54
N GLN A 13 -34.86 -11.70 25.74
CA GLN A 13 -34.51 -10.58 26.65
C GLN A 13 -33.49 -9.61 26.05
N PRO A 14 -32.31 -10.06 25.56
CA PRO A 14 -31.35 -9.18 24.89
C PRO A 14 -31.92 -8.50 23.63
N ILE A 15 -32.65 -9.25 22.80
CA ILE A 15 -33.23 -8.73 21.55
C ILE A 15 -34.26 -7.63 21.86
N HIS A 16 -35.14 -7.87 22.82
CA HIS A 16 -36.18 -6.91 23.22
C HIS A 16 -35.59 -5.66 23.89
N LEU A 17 -34.48 -5.78 24.64
CA LEU A 17 -33.77 -4.62 25.19
C LEU A 17 -33.21 -3.71 24.09
N GLN A 18 -32.74 -4.29 22.98
CA GLN A 18 -32.22 -3.52 21.86
C GLN A 18 -33.33 -2.86 21.03
N GLU A 19 -34.46 -3.54 20.83
CA GLU A 19 -35.66 -2.95 20.20
C GLU A 19 -36.19 -1.75 21.00
N GLN A 20 -35.92 -1.70 22.31
CA GLN A 20 -36.22 -0.58 23.19
C GLN A 20 -35.12 0.51 23.25
N GLY A 21 -34.09 0.41 22.42
CA GLY A 21 -32.97 1.37 22.37
C GLY A 21 -31.93 1.20 23.48
N GLY A 22 -32.01 0.12 24.27
CA GLY A 22 -30.98 -0.25 25.24
C GLY A 22 -29.74 -0.84 24.59
N LEU A 23 -28.55 -0.40 25.00
CA LEU A 23 -27.29 -1.02 24.58
C LEU A 23 -27.06 -2.31 25.37
N ILE A 24 -27.01 -3.45 24.66
CA ILE A 24 -26.63 -4.74 25.26
C ILE A 24 -25.15 -4.67 25.65
N THR A 25 -24.84 -4.93 26.91
CA THR A 25 -23.46 -4.92 27.44
C THR A 25 -22.71 -6.21 27.06
N VAL A 26 -21.37 -6.14 27.04
CA VAL A 26 -20.47 -7.28 26.81
C VAL A 26 -20.80 -8.45 27.76
N GLU A 27 -21.06 -8.15 29.04
CA GLU A 27 -21.37 -9.16 30.06
C GLU A 27 -22.71 -9.86 29.81
N GLN A 28 -23.74 -9.12 29.38
CA GLN A 28 -25.04 -9.72 29.03
C GLN A 28 -24.94 -10.66 27.83
N ILE A 29 -24.14 -10.29 26.82
CA ILE A 29 -23.87 -11.13 25.65
C ILE A 29 -23.18 -12.42 26.10
N LYS A 30 -22.13 -12.27 26.93
CA LYS A 30 -21.36 -13.40 27.46
C LYS A 30 -22.23 -14.36 28.27
N GLN A 31 -23.03 -13.86 29.20
CA GLN A 31 -23.95 -14.69 29.99
C GLN A 31 -24.98 -15.43 29.12
N SER A 32 -25.48 -14.77 28.08
CA SER A 32 -26.39 -15.40 27.12
C SER A 32 -25.68 -16.54 26.37
N PHE A 33 -24.45 -16.30 25.90
CA PHE A 33 -23.66 -17.32 25.24
C PHE A 33 -23.25 -18.47 26.16
N ASP A 34 -22.85 -18.21 27.41
CA ASP A 34 -22.54 -19.22 28.42
C ASP A 34 -23.75 -20.13 28.67
N SER A 35 -24.94 -19.54 28.79
CA SER A 35 -26.17 -20.31 28.99
C SER A 35 -26.51 -21.18 27.77
N ILE A 36 -26.23 -20.72 26.56
CA ILE A 36 -26.43 -21.49 25.32
C ILE A 36 -25.44 -22.65 25.28
N VAL A 37 -24.15 -22.39 25.50
CA VAL A 37 -23.09 -23.40 25.45
C VAL A 37 -23.32 -24.51 26.47
N ARG A 38 -23.69 -24.17 27.71
CA ARG A 38 -24.03 -25.16 28.74
C ARG A 38 -25.15 -26.10 28.29
N LYS A 39 -26.19 -25.56 27.64
CA LYS A 39 -27.29 -26.39 27.13
C LYS A 39 -26.86 -27.30 25.99
N ILE A 40 -25.99 -26.81 25.09
CA ILE A 40 -25.40 -27.64 24.03
C ILE A 40 -24.59 -28.79 24.64
N ASP A 41 -23.81 -28.54 25.69
CA ASP A 41 -23.03 -29.57 26.39
C ASP A 41 -23.91 -30.61 27.09
N GLU A 42 -25.05 -30.20 27.64
CA GLU A 42 -26.02 -31.09 28.26
C GLU A 42 -26.74 -31.99 27.23
N ASN A 43 -26.73 -31.62 25.95
CA ASN A 43 -27.43 -32.37 24.91
C ASN A 43 -26.69 -32.29 23.56
N ASN A 44 -25.79 -33.24 23.31
CA ASN A 44 -24.99 -33.35 22.08
C ASN A 44 -25.82 -33.34 20.78
N ASN A 45 -27.11 -33.70 20.81
CA ASN A 45 -27.97 -33.67 19.63
C ASN A 45 -28.40 -32.24 19.22
N LEU A 46 -28.26 -31.26 20.11
CA LEU A 46 -28.68 -29.86 19.85
C LEU A 46 -27.88 -29.18 18.74
N LEU A 47 -26.67 -29.65 18.43
CA LEU A 47 -25.91 -29.13 17.27
C LEU A 47 -26.60 -29.43 15.93
N SER A 48 -27.55 -30.36 15.89
CA SER A 48 -28.38 -30.63 14.71
C SER A 48 -29.72 -29.86 14.71
N ASP A 49 -30.01 -29.13 15.79
CA ASP A 49 -31.23 -28.34 15.92
C ASP A 49 -31.10 -27.01 15.17
N LYS A 50 -31.74 -26.94 14.00
CA LYS A 50 -31.74 -25.74 13.15
C LYS A 50 -32.37 -24.53 13.84
N GLN A 51 -33.38 -24.73 14.69
CA GLN A 51 -34.08 -23.64 15.35
C GLN A 51 -33.19 -23.01 16.43
N LEU A 52 -32.52 -23.85 17.21
CA LEU A 52 -31.48 -23.39 18.14
C LEU A 52 -30.40 -22.58 17.41
N MET A 53 -29.86 -23.12 16.31
CA MET A 53 -28.80 -22.44 15.56
C MET A 53 -29.25 -21.10 14.98
N LYS A 54 -30.50 -21.01 14.51
CA LYS A 54 -31.11 -19.75 14.08
C LYS A 54 -31.10 -18.72 15.21
N GLU A 55 -31.51 -19.11 16.41
CA GLU A 55 -31.60 -18.21 17.56
C GLU A 55 -30.21 -17.75 18.05
N ILE A 56 -29.21 -18.63 18.04
CA ILE A 56 -27.81 -18.28 18.34
C ILE A 56 -27.31 -17.21 17.38
N VAL A 57 -27.57 -17.41 16.09
CA VAL A 57 -27.13 -16.52 15.02
C VAL A 57 -27.87 -15.19 15.08
N GLU A 58 -29.18 -15.19 15.35
CA GLU A 58 -29.95 -13.97 15.59
C GLU A 58 -29.39 -13.19 16.78
N LEU A 59 -29.13 -13.83 17.92
CA LEU A 59 -28.51 -13.18 19.08
C LEU A 59 -27.15 -12.55 18.73
N ALA A 60 -26.34 -13.26 17.94
CA ALA A 60 -25.05 -12.75 17.49
C ALA A 60 -25.17 -11.54 16.56
N ILE A 61 -26.14 -11.49 15.64
CA ILE A 61 -26.37 -10.30 14.78
C ILE A 61 -26.83 -9.09 15.59
N HIS A 62 -27.75 -9.31 16.53
CA HIS A 62 -28.33 -8.25 17.35
C HIS A 62 -27.29 -7.64 18.29
N SER A 63 -26.28 -8.42 18.68
CA SER A 63 -25.13 -7.88 19.41
C SER A 63 -24.37 -6.82 18.60
N ASN A 64 -24.03 -5.69 19.22
CA ASN A 64 -23.26 -4.63 18.58
C ASN A 64 -21.93 -5.18 18.04
N GLU A 65 -21.63 -4.94 16.76
CA GLU A 65 -20.43 -5.43 16.06
C GLU A 65 -19.12 -5.10 16.81
N LYS A 66 -19.07 -3.94 17.49
CA LYS A 66 -17.94 -3.56 18.34
C LYS A 66 -17.81 -4.43 19.59
N ASN A 67 -18.93 -4.80 20.21
CA ASN A 67 -18.93 -5.64 21.40
C ASN A 67 -18.50 -7.06 21.06
N LEU A 68 -18.89 -7.58 19.88
CA LEU A 68 -18.48 -8.91 19.43
C LEU A 68 -16.98 -9.04 19.17
N CYS A 69 -16.30 -7.92 18.89
CA CYS A 69 -14.85 -7.88 18.68
C CYS A 69 -14.06 -7.72 20.00
N ASP A 70 -14.74 -7.61 21.15
CA ASP A 70 -14.09 -7.67 22.45
C ASP A 70 -13.38 -9.03 22.62
N SER A 71 -12.13 -8.99 23.09
CA SER A 71 -11.27 -10.17 23.23
C SER A 71 -11.92 -11.28 24.10
N THR A 72 -12.76 -10.91 25.07
CA THR A 72 -13.45 -11.86 25.94
C THR A 72 -14.65 -12.53 25.26
N ILE A 73 -15.31 -11.83 24.34
CA ILE A 73 -16.44 -12.37 23.58
C ILE A 73 -15.95 -13.20 22.41
N ILE A 74 -14.99 -12.72 21.62
CA ILE A 74 -14.55 -13.43 20.41
C ILE A 74 -13.89 -14.77 20.72
N ASN A 75 -13.26 -14.89 21.89
CA ASN A 75 -12.68 -16.15 22.39
C ASN A 75 -13.74 -17.10 22.98
N HIS A 76 -15.01 -16.70 23.00
CA HIS A 76 -16.07 -17.51 23.54
C HIS A 76 -16.33 -18.73 22.66
N ARG A 77 -16.56 -19.89 23.30
CA ARG A 77 -16.76 -21.19 22.64
C ARG A 77 -17.86 -21.19 21.57
N ILE A 78 -18.83 -20.29 21.69
CA ILE A 78 -19.93 -20.14 20.73
C ILE A 78 -19.42 -19.88 19.29
N PHE A 79 -18.33 -19.13 19.12
CA PHE A 79 -17.81 -18.84 17.78
C PHE A 79 -17.18 -20.07 17.13
N PHE A 80 -16.55 -20.94 17.92
CA PHE A 80 -16.06 -22.23 17.45
C PHE A 80 -17.21 -23.14 17.01
N ILE A 81 -18.31 -23.16 17.78
CA ILE A 81 -19.54 -23.88 17.41
C ILE A 81 -20.11 -23.33 16.09
N LEU A 82 -20.19 -22.00 15.93
CA LEU A 82 -20.65 -21.38 14.68
C LEU A 82 -19.76 -21.73 13.49
N ARG A 83 -18.43 -21.72 13.67
CA ARG A 83 -17.47 -22.12 12.64
C ARG A 83 -17.66 -23.58 12.24
N ASP A 84 -17.78 -24.49 13.20
CA ASP A 84 -17.91 -25.92 12.94
C ASP A 84 -19.27 -26.25 12.30
N TYR A 85 -20.33 -25.56 12.71
CA TYR A 85 -21.63 -25.66 12.06
C TYR A 85 -21.60 -25.12 10.62
N TYR A 86 -20.94 -23.98 10.40
CA TYR A 86 -20.72 -23.43 9.06
C TYR A 86 -19.95 -24.41 8.16
N LEU A 87 -18.90 -25.05 8.69
CA LEU A 87 -18.13 -26.08 7.98
C LEU A 87 -19.02 -27.26 7.57
N ASN A 88 -19.88 -27.75 8.47
CA ASN A 88 -20.83 -28.82 8.18
C ASN A 88 -21.83 -28.41 7.07
N LEU A 89 -22.36 -27.19 7.12
CA LEU A 89 -23.23 -26.66 6.08
C LEU A 89 -22.49 -26.56 4.75
N MET A 90 -21.27 -26.02 4.74
CA MET A 90 -20.46 -25.92 3.52
C MET A 90 -20.24 -27.29 2.87
N GLN A 91 -19.94 -28.33 3.65
CA GLN A 91 -19.78 -29.70 3.16
C GLN A 91 -21.08 -30.24 2.55
N ARG A 92 -22.19 -30.14 3.27
CA ARG A 92 -23.51 -30.59 2.82
C ARG A 92 -23.94 -29.92 1.51
N TRP A 93 -23.78 -28.60 1.45
CA TRP A 93 -24.04 -27.81 0.25
C TRP A 93 -23.16 -28.26 -0.92
N ARG A 94 -21.84 -28.43 -0.70
CA ARG A 94 -20.90 -28.94 -1.71
C ARG A 94 -21.33 -30.31 -2.26
N PHE A 95 -21.79 -31.21 -1.39
CA PHE A 95 -22.33 -32.52 -1.78
C PHE A 95 -23.72 -32.47 -2.45
N GLY A 96 -24.28 -31.27 -2.69
CA GLY A 96 -25.51 -31.06 -3.46
C GLY A 96 -26.79 -31.10 -2.64
N GLU A 97 -26.70 -31.01 -1.31
CA GLU A 97 -27.89 -30.85 -0.48
C GLU A 97 -28.59 -29.52 -0.78
N LYS A 98 -29.91 -29.58 -1.00
CA LYS A 98 -30.75 -28.38 -1.11
C LYS A 98 -31.16 -27.92 0.28
N PHE A 99 -30.80 -26.68 0.62
CA PHE A 99 -31.15 -26.07 1.89
C PHE A 99 -32.57 -25.52 1.90
N ASP A 100 -33.25 -25.69 3.04
CA ASP A 100 -34.49 -24.96 3.34
C ASP A 100 -34.16 -23.50 3.74
N ASP A 101 -35.20 -22.66 3.82
CA ASP A 101 -35.04 -21.23 4.10
C ASP A 101 -34.28 -20.94 5.41
N ILE A 102 -34.51 -21.76 6.45
CA ILE A 102 -33.83 -21.62 7.75
C ILE A 102 -32.35 -21.95 7.62
N THR A 103 -32.01 -23.04 6.91
CA THR A 103 -30.62 -23.46 6.71
C THR A 103 -29.87 -22.45 5.83
N CYS A 104 -30.54 -21.93 4.79
CA CYS A 104 -30.04 -20.85 3.94
C CYS A 104 -29.71 -19.60 4.78
N PHE A 105 -30.67 -19.17 5.62
CA PHE A 105 -30.50 -18.03 6.52
C PHE A 105 -29.30 -18.23 7.46
N ILE A 106 -29.20 -19.37 8.13
CA ILE A 106 -28.10 -19.65 9.07
C ILE A 106 -26.76 -19.63 8.33
N PHE A 107 -26.67 -20.29 7.16
CA PHE A 107 -25.43 -20.38 6.40
C PHE A 107 -24.90 -19.01 5.99
N GLU A 108 -25.77 -18.18 5.40
CA GLU A 108 -25.41 -16.83 4.97
C GLU A 108 -25.05 -15.95 6.17
N THR A 109 -25.83 -16.05 7.24
CA THR A 109 -25.68 -15.15 8.36
C THR A 109 -24.42 -15.40 9.17
N ILE A 110 -24.00 -16.67 9.35
CA ILE A 110 -22.70 -16.97 9.99
C ILE A 110 -21.54 -16.37 9.18
N SER A 111 -21.54 -16.54 7.85
CA SER A 111 -20.49 -15.96 7.00
C SER A 111 -20.46 -14.42 7.07
N ASN A 112 -21.63 -13.78 7.08
CA ASN A 112 -21.76 -12.34 7.17
C ASN A 112 -21.33 -11.81 8.53
N LEU A 113 -21.61 -12.55 9.61
CA LEU A 113 -21.14 -12.25 10.95
C LEU A 113 -19.60 -12.21 10.98
N PHE A 114 -18.93 -13.24 10.45
CA PHE A 114 -17.46 -13.25 10.36
C PHE A 114 -16.92 -12.09 9.51
N LEU A 115 -17.57 -11.78 8.39
CA LEU A 115 -17.20 -10.65 7.54
C LEU A 115 -17.31 -9.32 8.31
N LYS A 116 -18.39 -9.11 9.06
CA LYS A 116 -18.58 -7.93 9.90
C LYS A 116 -17.53 -7.86 11.00
N MET A 117 -17.28 -8.96 11.73
CA MET A 117 -16.25 -9.00 12.77
C MET A 117 -14.86 -8.62 12.22
N SER A 118 -14.50 -9.10 11.03
CA SER A 118 -13.23 -8.73 10.38
C SER A 118 -13.10 -7.23 10.06
N SER A 119 -14.21 -6.49 10.01
CA SER A 119 -14.22 -5.03 9.80
C SER A 119 -13.97 -4.20 11.05
N TYR A 120 -14.23 -4.74 12.24
CA TYR A 120 -14.16 -3.98 13.51
C TYR A 120 -13.11 -4.51 14.49
N ILE A 121 -12.36 -5.55 14.11
CA ILE A 121 -11.40 -6.17 14.99
C ILE A 121 -10.20 -5.27 15.25
N SER A 122 -9.80 -5.17 16.52
CA SER A 122 -8.58 -4.47 16.94
C SER A 122 -7.35 -5.36 16.77
N ASP A 123 -6.16 -4.75 16.75
CA ASP A 123 -4.88 -5.47 16.70
C ASP A 123 -4.71 -6.46 17.87
N SER A 124 -5.32 -6.19 19.03
CA SER A 124 -5.27 -7.07 20.20
C SER A 124 -6.10 -8.35 20.06
N SER A 125 -7.19 -8.31 19.27
CA SER A 125 -8.14 -9.43 19.14
C SER A 125 -7.95 -10.21 17.84
N ILE A 126 -7.16 -9.70 16.89
CA ILE A 126 -7.05 -10.29 15.55
C ILE A 126 -6.49 -11.71 15.52
N SER A 127 -5.56 -12.03 16.42
CA SER A 127 -5.00 -13.39 16.53
C SER A 127 -6.08 -14.44 16.80
N ILE A 128 -7.07 -14.10 17.63
CA ILE A 128 -8.17 -15.00 18.02
C ILE A 128 -9.10 -15.24 16.83
N LEU A 129 -9.51 -14.19 16.11
CA LEU A 129 -10.33 -14.36 14.91
C LEU A 129 -9.58 -15.12 13.81
N LYS A 130 -8.26 -14.94 13.72
CA LYS A 130 -7.44 -15.72 12.79
C LYS A 130 -7.44 -17.20 13.16
N GLU A 131 -7.25 -17.54 14.43
CA GLU A 131 -7.32 -18.93 14.87
C GLU A 131 -8.68 -19.57 14.54
N LEU A 132 -9.76 -18.80 14.67
CA LEU A 132 -11.09 -19.23 14.29
C LEU A 132 -11.21 -19.48 12.78
N ILE A 133 -10.82 -18.52 11.94
CA ILE A 133 -11.08 -18.55 10.49
C ILE A 133 -10.04 -19.37 9.72
N PHE A 134 -8.76 -19.33 10.09
CA PHE A 134 -7.68 -20.09 9.45
C PHE A 134 -7.56 -21.53 9.98
N HIS A 135 -8.67 -22.10 10.44
CA HIS A 135 -8.73 -23.50 10.85
C HIS A 135 -8.49 -24.42 9.65
N GLU A 136 -7.58 -25.38 9.79
CA GLU A 136 -7.08 -26.22 8.68
C GLU A 136 -8.22 -26.91 7.90
N THR A 137 -9.18 -27.51 8.61
CA THR A 137 -10.32 -28.20 7.96
C THR A 137 -11.19 -27.26 7.15
N LEU A 138 -11.38 -26.02 7.62
CA LEU A 138 -12.17 -25.02 6.90
C LEU A 138 -11.46 -24.59 5.63
N LEU A 139 -10.15 -24.29 5.72
CA LEU A 139 -9.33 -23.97 4.56
C LEU A 139 -9.24 -25.12 3.55
N MET A 140 -9.19 -26.38 4.02
CA MET A 140 -9.23 -27.56 3.16
C MET A 140 -10.55 -27.68 2.39
N GLU A 141 -11.69 -27.45 3.06
CA GLU A 141 -13.00 -27.47 2.39
C GLU A 141 -13.15 -26.32 1.39
N ILE A 142 -12.66 -25.11 1.71
CA ILE A 142 -12.62 -23.98 0.77
C ILE A 142 -11.77 -24.34 -0.45
N ASN A 143 -10.61 -24.93 -0.24
CA ASN A 143 -9.76 -25.40 -1.33
C ASN A 143 -10.43 -26.45 -2.21
N GLN A 144 -11.16 -27.37 -1.59
CA GLN A 144 -11.89 -28.40 -2.32
C GLN A 144 -13.03 -27.79 -3.14
N PHE A 145 -13.77 -26.82 -2.58
CA PHE A 145 -14.74 -26.02 -3.31
C PHE A 145 -14.12 -25.33 -4.52
N LEU A 146 -12.98 -24.64 -4.37
CA LEU A 146 -12.30 -23.99 -5.49
C LEU A 146 -11.90 -24.98 -6.58
N LYS A 147 -11.41 -26.17 -6.22
CA LYS A 147 -11.08 -27.22 -7.21
C LYS A 147 -12.30 -27.71 -7.97
N GLU A 148 -13.43 -27.87 -7.30
CA GLU A 148 -14.66 -28.33 -7.95
C GLU A 148 -15.26 -27.25 -8.85
N LEU A 149 -15.17 -25.98 -8.46
CA LEU A 149 -15.57 -24.83 -9.27
C LEU A 149 -14.83 -24.80 -10.63
N LEU A 150 -13.62 -25.34 -10.71
CA LEU A 150 -12.86 -25.46 -11.97
C LEU A 150 -13.39 -26.52 -12.92
N ILE A 151 -14.02 -27.57 -12.37
CA ILE A 151 -14.45 -28.75 -13.12
C ILE A 151 -15.91 -28.62 -13.53
N ASN A 152 -16.72 -27.93 -12.71
CA ASN A 152 -18.16 -27.88 -12.85
C ASN A 152 -18.70 -26.49 -12.53
N ASP A 153 -19.57 -25.97 -13.39
CA ASP A 153 -20.29 -24.70 -13.23
C ASP A 153 -21.43 -24.77 -12.20
N LYS A 154 -21.67 -25.95 -11.60
CA LYS A 154 -22.69 -26.26 -10.58
C LYS A 154 -22.95 -25.15 -9.57
N TYR A 155 -21.90 -24.50 -9.06
CA TYR A 155 -22.02 -23.52 -7.97
C TYR A 155 -22.35 -22.10 -8.44
N LEU A 156 -22.18 -21.79 -9.72
CA LEU A 156 -22.27 -20.39 -10.19
C LEU A 156 -23.69 -19.83 -10.10
N GLN A 157 -24.68 -20.68 -10.39
CA GLN A 157 -26.09 -20.30 -10.35
C GLN A 157 -26.71 -20.50 -8.97
N ASP A 158 -25.96 -21.04 -8.01
CA ASP A 158 -26.45 -21.28 -6.66
C ASP A 158 -26.27 -20.00 -5.81
N PRO A 159 -27.36 -19.41 -5.25
CA PRO A 159 -27.27 -18.20 -4.43
C PRO A 159 -26.37 -18.37 -3.19
N GLN A 160 -26.15 -19.61 -2.73
CA GLN A 160 -25.42 -19.87 -1.49
C GLN A 160 -23.91 -19.70 -1.63
N ILE A 161 -23.42 -19.52 -2.86
CA ILE A 161 -22.05 -19.05 -3.10
C ILE A 161 -21.77 -17.68 -2.45
N LYS A 162 -22.82 -16.89 -2.14
CA LYS A 162 -22.70 -15.66 -1.35
C LYS A 162 -22.10 -15.90 0.04
N SER A 163 -22.42 -17.03 0.68
CA SER A 163 -21.84 -17.40 1.97
C SER A 163 -20.33 -17.62 1.83
N ILE A 164 -19.92 -18.28 0.75
CA ILE A 164 -18.52 -18.50 0.43
C ILE A 164 -17.81 -17.17 0.14
N ASP A 165 -18.41 -16.30 -0.67
CA ASP A 165 -17.90 -14.95 -0.95
C ASP A 165 -17.61 -14.15 0.34
N ASN A 166 -18.57 -14.12 1.28
CA ASN A 166 -18.40 -13.46 2.57
C ASN A 166 -17.22 -14.03 3.36
N LEU A 167 -17.03 -15.35 3.36
CA LEU A 167 -15.92 -16.00 4.05
C LEU A 167 -14.57 -15.66 3.38
N PHE A 168 -14.48 -15.65 2.05
CA PHE A 168 -13.26 -15.23 1.35
C PHE A 168 -12.89 -13.78 1.67
N ARG A 169 -13.88 -12.87 1.66
CA ARG A 169 -13.66 -11.47 2.06
C ARG A 169 -13.21 -11.34 3.51
N THR A 170 -13.67 -12.23 4.39
CA THR A 170 -13.21 -12.31 5.79
C THR A 170 -11.73 -12.70 5.84
N ILE A 171 -11.35 -13.80 5.17
CA ILE A 171 -9.96 -14.29 5.08
C ILE A 171 -9.03 -13.18 4.55
N GLN A 172 -9.44 -12.57 3.43
CA GLN A 172 -8.70 -11.50 2.77
C GLN A 172 -8.40 -10.31 3.68
N ARG A 173 -9.38 -9.89 4.50
CA ARG A 173 -9.22 -8.77 5.44
C ARG A 173 -8.25 -9.12 6.56
N LEU A 174 -8.34 -10.34 7.09
CA LEU A 174 -7.47 -10.81 8.17
C LEU A 174 -6.02 -10.95 7.71
N GLU A 175 -5.78 -11.39 6.46
CA GLU A 175 -4.44 -11.47 5.88
C GLU A 175 -3.75 -10.11 5.78
N ARG A 176 -4.49 -9.04 5.44
CA ARG A 176 -3.93 -7.68 5.31
C ARG A 176 -3.38 -7.10 6.60
N ILE A 177 -3.91 -7.49 7.76
CA ILE A 177 -3.61 -6.81 9.04
C ILE A 177 -2.35 -7.40 9.72
N ASN A 178 -1.94 -8.64 9.41
CA ASN A 178 -0.67 -9.18 9.93
C ASN A 178 -0.27 -10.41 9.10
N PHE A 179 0.51 -10.20 8.04
CA PHE A 179 0.85 -11.24 7.08
C PHE A 179 1.86 -12.21 7.72
N ASP A 180 1.37 -13.31 8.29
CA ASP A 180 2.22 -14.40 8.74
C ASP A 180 2.63 -15.19 7.49
N ASN A 181 3.92 -15.41 7.26
CA ASN A 181 4.51 -16.05 6.07
C ASN A 181 4.12 -17.53 5.89
N ARG A 182 3.06 -18.00 6.54
CA ARG A 182 2.53 -19.35 6.36
C ARG A 182 2.02 -19.50 4.93
N LYS A 183 2.13 -20.74 4.42
CA LYS A 183 1.68 -21.15 3.09
C LYS A 183 0.30 -20.57 2.81
N ASP A 184 0.18 -19.77 1.75
CA ASP A 184 -1.11 -19.30 1.27
C ASP A 184 -1.85 -20.51 0.68
N TYR A 185 -2.74 -21.08 1.50
CA TYR A 185 -3.40 -22.34 1.19
C TYR A 185 -4.33 -22.21 -0.02
N LEU A 186 -4.87 -21.02 -0.30
CA LEU A 186 -5.91 -20.82 -1.30
C LEU A 186 -5.36 -20.26 -2.62
N PHE A 187 -4.22 -19.56 -2.58
CA PHE A 187 -3.66 -18.82 -3.74
C PHE A 187 -3.66 -19.63 -5.03
N ASP A 188 -3.07 -20.82 -5.02
CA ASP A 188 -2.87 -21.62 -6.23
C ASP A 188 -4.20 -22.02 -6.87
N ASN A 189 -5.22 -22.32 -6.07
CA ASN A 189 -6.53 -22.68 -6.60
C ASN A 189 -7.30 -21.46 -7.07
N ILE A 190 -7.16 -20.30 -6.41
CA ILE A 190 -7.73 -19.03 -6.88
C ILE A 190 -7.09 -18.62 -8.22
N VAL A 191 -5.77 -18.74 -8.34
CA VAL A 191 -5.05 -18.51 -9.60
C VAL A 191 -5.58 -19.42 -10.69
N LYS A 192 -5.78 -20.72 -10.40
CA LYS A 192 -6.40 -21.64 -11.35
C LYS A 192 -7.82 -21.22 -11.73
N CYS A 193 -8.62 -20.71 -10.78
CA CYS A 193 -9.97 -20.20 -11.06
C CYS A 193 -9.91 -19.03 -12.04
N ILE A 194 -9.05 -18.04 -11.78
CA ILE A 194 -8.84 -16.89 -12.66
C ILE A 194 -8.32 -17.32 -14.04
N CYS A 195 -7.43 -18.32 -14.10
CA CYS A 195 -6.88 -18.85 -15.35
C CYS A 195 -7.83 -19.80 -16.11
N SER A 196 -8.99 -20.14 -15.54
CA SER A 196 -9.89 -21.15 -16.12
C SER A 196 -10.64 -20.63 -17.35
N SER A 197 -11.05 -21.54 -18.24
CA SER A 197 -11.92 -21.19 -19.37
C SER A 197 -13.26 -20.62 -18.90
N LEU A 198 -13.78 -21.10 -17.76
CA LEU A 198 -15.02 -20.63 -17.16
C LEU A 198 -14.96 -19.16 -16.76
N PHE A 199 -13.87 -18.73 -16.11
CA PHE A 199 -13.64 -17.32 -15.79
C PHE A 199 -13.60 -16.46 -17.06
N ILE A 200 -12.88 -16.93 -18.09
CA ILE A 200 -12.75 -16.21 -19.36
C ILE A 200 -14.12 -16.09 -20.04
N GLU A 201 -14.90 -17.16 -20.09
CA GLU A 201 -16.24 -17.15 -20.69
C GLU A 201 -17.17 -16.17 -19.97
N ILE A 202 -17.22 -16.21 -18.63
CA ILE A 202 -18.02 -15.30 -17.82
C ILE A 202 -17.61 -13.85 -18.04
N PHE A 203 -16.31 -13.58 -18.08
CA PHE A 203 -15.79 -12.25 -18.37
C PHE A 203 -16.23 -11.76 -19.76
N LEU A 204 -16.10 -12.60 -20.80
CA LEU A 204 -16.49 -12.24 -22.15
C LEU A 204 -18.00 -11.97 -22.28
N GLN A 205 -18.82 -12.68 -21.51
CA GLN A 205 -20.28 -12.52 -21.49
C GLN A 205 -20.76 -11.31 -20.65
N SER A 206 -19.92 -10.74 -19.78
CA SER A 206 -20.36 -9.73 -18.80
C SER A 206 -20.91 -8.43 -19.41
N LEU A 207 -20.64 -8.18 -20.69
CA LEU A 207 -21.16 -7.02 -21.42
C LEU A 207 -22.66 -7.03 -21.63
N ASN A 208 -23.26 -8.22 -21.73
CA ASN A 208 -24.66 -8.36 -22.12
C ASN A 208 -25.61 -8.45 -20.91
N GLN A 209 -25.09 -8.29 -19.70
CA GLN A 209 -25.85 -8.52 -18.47
C GLN A 209 -25.86 -7.28 -17.58
N GLU A 210 -27.04 -6.92 -17.06
CA GLU A 210 -27.19 -5.77 -16.17
C GLU A 210 -26.63 -6.05 -14.76
N ASN A 211 -26.77 -7.28 -14.26
CA ASN A 211 -26.35 -7.66 -12.90
C ASN A 211 -25.50 -8.93 -12.90
N ASP A 212 -24.48 -9.00 -12.03
CA ASP A 212 -23.77 -10.24 -11.72
C ASP A 212 -24.65 -11.12 -10.83
N ASP A 213 -24.84 -12.38 -11.23
CA ASP A 213 -25.22 -13.41 -10.27
C ASP A 213 -24.12 -13.57 -9.20
N ALA A 214 -24.46 -14.28 -8.12
CA ALA A 214 -23.54 -14.41 -6.98
C ALA A 214 -22.23 -15.12 -7.37
N GLY A 215 -22.27 -16.09 -8.30
CA GLY A 215 -21.09 -16.83 -8.73
C GLY A 215 -20.17 -16.04 -9.66
N GLN A 216 -20.74 -15.28 -10.60
CA GLN A 216 -20.00 -14.35 -11.43
C GLN A 216 -19.29 -13.30 -10.58
N ARG A 217 -19.99 -12.74 -9.58
CA ARG A 217 -19.41 -11.77 -8.65
C ARG A 217 -18.26 -12.37 -7.84
N PHE A 218 -18.42 -13.60 -7.37
CA PHE A 218 -17.38 -14.32 -6.67
C PHE A 218 -16.13 -14.48 -7.54
N LEU A 219 -16.29 -14.95 -8.78
CA LEU A 219 -15.17 -15.16 -9.70
C LEU A 219 -14.53 -13.84 -10.14
N LEU A 220 -15.31 -12.90 -10.66
CA LEU A 220 -14.79 -11.67 -11.27
C LEU A 220 -14.28 -10.69 -10.22
N ASN A 221 -14.94 -10.57 -9.06
CA ASN A 221 -14.53 -9.63 -8.03
C ASN A 221 -13.72 -10.29 -6.92
N THR A 222 -14.24 -11.32 -6.26
CA THR A 222 -13.66 -11.80 -5.01
C THR A 222 -12.35 -12.56 -5.23
N CYS A 223 -12.31 -13.46 -6.23
CA CYS A 223 -11.08 -14.14 -6.60
C CYS A 223 -10.03 -13.16 -7.10
N THR A 224 -10.40 -12.17 -7.92
CA THR A 224 -9.43 -11.18 -8.40
C THR A 224 -8.94 -10.32 -7.24
N ASP A 225 -9.82 -9.76 -6.40
CA ASP A 225 -9.53 -8.97 -5.20
C ASP A 225 -8.57 -9.73 -4.26
N TYR A 226 -8.74 -11.05 -4.10
CA TYR A 226 -7.83 -11.87 -3.29
C TYR A 226 -6.38 -11.77 -3.79
N ILE A 227 -6.12 -11.74 -5.09
CA ILE A 227 -4.76 -11.58 -5.62
C ILE A 227 -4.17 -10.20 -5.26
N TYR A 228 -5.00 -9.15 -5.12
CA TYR A 228 -4.53 -7.80 -4.76
C TYR A 228 -4.02 -7.71 -3.33
N SER A 229 -4.62 -8.47 -2.41
CA SER A 229 -4.31 -8.36 -0.99
C SER A 229 -3.04 -9.10 -0.58
N HIS A 230 -2.48 -9.92 -1.46
CA HIS A 230 -1.35 -10.77 -1.13
C HIS A 230 -0.01 -10.09 -1.38
N SER A 231 0.91 -10.22 -0.41
CA SER A 231 2.27 -9.71 -0.54
C SER A 231 3.01 -10.48 -1.63
N THR A 232 3.71 -9.77 -2.52
CA THR A 232 4.25 -10.35 -3.75
C THR A 232 5.65 -10.93 -3.53
N ASP A 233 5.69 -12.13 -2.96
CA ASP A 233 6.91 -12.91 -2.79
C ASP A 233 7.39 -13.54 -4.13
N LYS A 234 8.44 -14.36 -4.06
CA LYS A 234 8.97 -15.06 -5.25
C LYS A 234 8.01 -16.13 -5.79
N GLN A 235 7.21 -16.79 -4.95
CA GLN A 235 6.28 -17.84 -5.38
C GLN A 235 5.13 -17.22 -6.20
N HIS A 236 4.63 -16.05 -5.77
CA HIS A 236 3.57 -15.33 -6.46
C HIS A 236 3.96 -14.85 -7.87
N LYS A 237 5.26 -14.66 -8.16
CA LYS A 237 5.71 -14.24 -9.50
C LYS A 237 5.31 -15.23 -10.60
N GLN A 238 5.43 -16.53 -10.36
CA GLN A 238 5.07 -17.53 -11.38
C GLN A 238 3.56 -17.55 -11.61
N CYS A 239 2.76 -17.42 -10.55
CA CYS A 239 1.32 -17.35 -10.66
C CYS A 239 0.85 -16.14 -11.47
N LEU A 240 1.49 -14.97 -11.31
CA LEU A 240 1.18 -13.78 -12.12
C LEU A 240 1.55 -13.97 -13.60
N ILE A 241 2.61 -14.73 -13.89
CA ILE A 241 2.93 -15.13 -15.27
C ILE A 241 1.83 -16.02 -15.82
N ASN A 242 1.33 -16.98 -15.06
CA ASN A 242 0.24 -17.87 -15.47
C ASN A 242 -1.05 -17.08 -15.73
N ILE A 243 -1.43 -16.16 -14.84
CA ILE A 243 -2.59 -15.27 -15.02
C ILE A 243 -2.45 -14.48 -16.32
N ARG A 244 -1.28 -13.86 -16.55
CA ARG A 244 -1.02 -13.11 -17.78
C ARG A 244 -1.15 -14.00 -19.01
N GLN A 245 -0.55 -15.19 -19.02
CA GLN A 245 -0.60 -16.11 -20.16
C GLN A 245 -2.03 -16.54 -20.48
N SER A 246 -2.85 -16.81 -19.45
CA SER A 246 -4.24 -17.22 -19.64
C SER A 246 -5.15 -16.08 -20.09
N LEU A 247 -5.00 -14.88 -19.50
CA LEU A 247 -5.96 -13.79 -19.69
C LEU A 247 -5.59 -12.78 -20.78
N LEU A 248 -4.30 -12.60 -21.10
CA LEU A 248 -3.86 -11.47 -21.92
C LEU A 248 -4.49 -11.49 -23.32
N ARG A 249 -4.44 -12.63 -24.02
CA ARG A 249 -4.97 -12.74 -25.38
C ARG A 249 -6.51 -12.63 -25.42
N PRO A 250 -7.30 -13.39 -24.62
CA PRO A 250 -8.75 -13.22 -24.58
C PRO A 250 -9.18 -11.80 -24.22
N PHE A 251 -8.51 -11.18 -23.24
CA PHE A 251 -8.78 -9.80 -22.85
C PHE A 251 -8.47 -8.80 -23.97
N THR A 252 -7.33 -8.97 -24.66
CA THR A 252 -6.94 -8.09 -25.77
C THR A 252 -7.95 -8.17 -26.90
N GLN A 253 -8.35 -9.39 -27.31
CA GLN A 253 -9.35 -9.57 -28.35
C GLN A 253 -10.68 -8.91 -27.97
N TRP A 254 -11.17 -9.19 -26.76
CA TRP A 254 -12.37 -8.57 -26.23
C TRP A 254 -12.27 -7.03 -26.25
N LEU A 255 -11.16 -6.47 -25.78
CA LEU A 255 -10.98 -5.03 -25.71
C LEU A 255 -10.96 -4.39 -27.11
N ILE A 256 -10.32 -5.02 -28.10
CA ILE A 256 -10.33 -4.56 -29.49
C ILE A 256 -11.78 -4.50 -30.01
N GLU A 257 -12.51 -5.60 -29.88
CA GLU A 257 -13.89 -5.73 -30.38
C GLU A 257 -14.84 -4.71 -29.72
N GLN A 258 -14.64 -4.43 -28.43
CA GLN A 258 -15.60 -3.72 -27.59
C GLN A 258 -15.22 -2.27 -27.32
N SER A 259 -13.99 -1.86 -27.60
CA SER A 259 -13.49 -0.50 -27.34
C SER A 259 -14.28 0.58 -28.05
N SER A 260 -14.84 0.31 -29.23
CA SER A 260 -15.69 1.26 -29.96
C SER A 260 -17.03 1.52 -29.26
N LEU A 261 -17.49 0.58 -28.43
CA LEU A 261 -18.76 0.62 -27.71
C LEU A 261 -18.59 1.09 -26.25
N PHE A 262 -17.43 1.64 -25.88
CA PHE A 262 -17.12 1.99 -24.48
C PHE A 262 -18.15 2.91 -23.80
N ARG A 263 -18.91 3.70 -24.58
CA ARG A 263 -19.98 4.57 -24.07
C ARG A 263 -21.15 3.81 -23.47
N LEU A 264 -21.32 2.54 -23.85
CA LEU A 264 -22.36 1.63 -23.32
C LEU A 264 -21.88 0.88 -22.08
N TRP A 265 -20.60 1.03 -21.69
CA TRP A 265 -20.07 0.34 -20.52
C TRP A 265 -20.66 0.92 -19.23
N ASN A 266 -21.31 0.04 -18.45
CA ASN A 266 -21.82 0.36 -17.13
C ASN A 266 -20.69 0.30 -16.07
N ASN A 267 -20.99 0.70 -14.83
CA ASN A 267 -20.01 0.68 -13.74
C ASN A 267 -19.44 -0.72 -13.47
N ARG A 268 -20.24 -1.77 -13.66
CA ARG A 268 -19.81 -3.17 -13.52
C ARG A 268 -18.70 -3.50 -14.50
N MET A 269 -18.88 -3.19 -15.78
CA MET A 269 -17.85 -3.43 -16.80
C MET A 269 -16.56 -2.68 -16.49
N ILE A 270 -16.67 -1.44 -15.99
CA ILE A 270 -15.49 -0.64 -15.60
C ILE A 270 -14.77 -1.27 -14.40
N ILE A 271 -15.49 -1.83 -13.43
CA ILE A 271 -14.90 -2.56 -12.29
C ILE A 271 -14.15 -3.81 -12.78
N ASN A 272 -14.78 -4.63 -13.63
CA ASN A 272 -14.17 -5.83 -14.20
C ASN A 272 -12.94 -5.48 -15.04
N LEU A 273 -13.03 -4.44 -15.87
CA LEU A 273 -11.91 -3.90 -16.66
C LEU A 273 -10.76 -3.53 -15.73
N ARG A 274 -11.05 -2.74 -14.68
CA ARG A 274 -10.04 -2.33 -13.70
C ARG A 274 -9.35 -3.52 -13.07
N GLN A 275 -10.13 -4.54 -12.69
CA GLN A 275 -9.60 -5.72 -12.05
C GLN A 275 -8.68 -6.54 -12.98
N ILE A 276 -9.11 -6.79 -14.21
CA ILE A 276 -8.33 -7.60 -15.14
C ILE A 276 -7.09 -6.83 -15.62
N CYS A 277 -7.22 -5.54 -15.92
CA CYS A 277 -6.09 -4.73 -16.34
C CYS A 277 -4.99 -4.68 -15.28
N PHE A 278 -5.36 -4.51 -14.01
CA PHE A 278 -4.37 -4.53 -12.95
C PHE A 278 -3.71 -5.90 -12.83
N LEU A 279 -4.46 -7.01 -12.86
CA LEU A 279 -3.86 -8.35 -12.84
C LEU A 279 -2.85 -8.55 -13.97
N LEU A 280 -3.19 -8.08 -15.17
CA LEU A 280 -2.30 -8.14 -16.34
C LEU A 280 -1.06 -7.25 -16.17
N THR A 281 -1.19 -6.06 -15.57
CA THR A 281 -0.06 -5.12 -15.41
C THR A 281 0.76 -5.33 -14.15
N LEU A 282 0.25 -6.07 -13.16
CA LEU A 282 0.93 -6.36 -11.89
C LEU A 282 2.28 -7.06 -12.10
N SER A 283 2.35 -7.99 -13.06
CA SER A 283 3.62 -8.65 -13.43
C SER A 283 4.71 -7.66 -13.88
N ILE A 284 4.32 -6.59 -14.59
CA ILE A 284 5.22 -5.52 -15.05
C ILE A 284 5.64 -4.64 -13.86
N GLN A 285 4.69 -4.30 -12.99
CA GLN A 285 4.95 -3.50 -11.78
C GLN A 285 6.02 -4.13 -10.89
N LEU A 286 5.94 -5.45 -10.70
CA LEU A 286 6.83 -6.22 -9.83
C LEU A 286 8.16 -6.60 -10.49
N ASN A 287 8.21 -6.65 -11.82
CA ASN A 287 9.42 -6.98 -12.57
C ASN A 287 9.67 -5.98 -13.71
N ARG A 288 10.24 -4.82 -13.37
CA ARG A 288 10.52 -3.74 -14.34
C ARG A 288 11.53 -4.13 -15.43
N PHE A 289 12.29 -5.20 -15.22
CA PHE A 289 13.25 -5.71 -16.20
C PHE A 289 12.69 -6.91 -16.98
N ILE A 290 11.38 -7.16 -16.91
CA ILE A 290 10.76 -8.23 -17.67
C ILE A 290 10.94 -7.98 -19.17
N ILE A 291 11.52 -8.96 -19.84
CA ILE A 291 11.56 -9.01 -21.30
C ILE A 291 10.28 -9.71 -21.72
N LEU A 292 9.45 -9.00 -22.48
CA LEU A 292 8.24 -9.55 -23.07
C LEU A 292 8.62 -10.23 -24.38
N ASP A 293 8.17 -11.46 -24.55
CA ASP A 293 8.21 -12.11 -25.86
C ASP A 293 7.31 -11.36 -26.85
N LYS A 294 7.48 -11.67 -28.13
CA LYS A 294 6.83 -10.92 -29.21
C LYS A 294 5.30 -10.98 -29.13
N ASP A 295 4.72 -12.14 -28.86
CA ASP A 295 3.26 -12.31 -28.82
C ASP A 295 2.66 -11.55 -27.62
N ILE A 296 3.28 -11.67 -26.44
CA ILE A 296 2.87 -10.91 -25.26
C ILE A 296 3.00 -9.40 -25.51
N LEU A 297 4.11 -8.96 -26.12
CA LEU A 297 4.34 -7.57 -26.45
C LEU A 297 3.27 -7.03 -27.41
N ASP A 298 2.97 -7.76 -28.48
CA ASP A 298 1.97 -7.39 -29.49
C ASP A 298 0.57 -7.24 -28.85
N ASN A 299 0.19 -8.15 -27.95
CA ASN A 299 -1.07 -8.03 -27.20
C ASN A 299 -1.13 -6.77 -26.33
N TYR A 300 -0.08 -6.44 -25.56
CA TYR A 300 -0.05 -5.20 -24.80
C TYR A 300 -0.08 -3.95 -25.68
N CYS A 301 0.61 -3.98 -26.84
CA CYS A 301 0.55 -2.90 -27.82
C CYS A 301 -0.89 -2.65 -28.29
N HIS A 302 -1.66 -3.72 -28.55
CA HIS A 302 -3.07 -3.60 -28.89
C HIS A 302 -3.93 -3.05 -27.74
N ILE A 303 -3.68 -3.48 -26.49
CA ILE A 303 -4.37 -2.91 -25.32
C ILE A 303 -4.09 -1.40 -25.22
N ILE A 304 -2.83 -1.00 -25.38
CA ILE A 304 -2.41 0.41 -25.39
C ILE A 304 -3.17 1.18 -26.47
N ASP A 305 -3.26 0.66 -27.69
CA ASP A 305 -3.97 1.31 -28.79
C ASP A 305 -5.46 1.48 -28.50
N SER A 306 -6.12 0.42 -27.99
CA SER A 306 -7.53 0.51 -27.58
C SER A 306 -7.74 1.54 -26.48
N PHE A 307 -6.86 1.60 -25.47
CA PHE A 307 -6.94 2.60 -24.40
C PHE A 307 -6.74 4.02 -24.92
N ILE A 308 -5.76 4.25 -25.79
CA ILE A 308 -5.52 5.54 -26.40
C ILE A 308 -6.74 6.00 -27.20
N ASN A 309 -7.35 5.11 -27.99
CA ASN A 309 -8.54 5.41 -28.78
C ASN A 309 -9.75 5.76 -27.90
N ILE A 310 -9.95 5.03 -26.80
CA ILE A 310 -11.00 5.34 -25.82
C ILE A 310 -10.75 6.72 -25.20
N LEU A 311 -9.52 7.00 -24.75
CA LEU A 311 -9.16 8.29 -24.15
C LEU A 311 -9.35 9.45 -25.13
N TYR A 312 -8.91 9.31 -26.39
CA TYR A 312 -9.17 10.30 -27.44
C TYR A 312 -10.67 10.55 -27.61
N SER A 313 -11.46 9.48 -27.66
CA SER A 313 -12.92 9.57 -27.85
C SER A 313 -13.63 10.23 -26.66
N ILE A 314 -13.13 10.02 -25.44
CA ILE A 314 -13.64 10.70 -24.24
C ILE A 314 -13.27 12.18 -24.29
N ILE A 315 -12.00 12.50 -24.54
CA ILE A 315 -11.51 13.88 -24.52
C ILE A 315 -12.14 14.72 -25.64
N GLN A 316 -12.22 14.21 -26.87
CA GLN A 316 -12.82 14.93 -28.00
C GLN A 316 -14.32 15.17 -27.85
N SER A 317 -15.00 14.46 -26.94
CA SER A 317 -16.43 14.64 -26.73
C SER A 317 -16.79 15.94 -25.99
N ASP A 318 -15.79 16.77 -25.62
CA ASP A 318 -15.69 18.19 -25.20
C ASP A 318 -16.79 18.85 -24.34
N ASN A 319 -18.03 18.34 -24.27
CA ASN A 319 -19.15 19.02 -23.60
C ASN A 319 -19.72 18.33 -22.36
N LYS A 320 -19.24 17.13 -21.96
CA LYS A 320 -19.69 16.44 -20.72
C LYS A 320 -18.60 15.59 -20.07
N ILE A 321 -17.42 16.15 -19.81
CA ILE A 321 -16.41 15.45 -19.00
C ILE A 321 -16.97 15.11 -17.61
N ASN A 322 -17.99 15.84 -17.10
CA ASN A 322 -18.71 15.53 -15.85
C ASN A 322 -19.47 14.17 -15.80
N ASN A 323 -19.37 13.32 -16.82
CA ASN A 323 -19.90 11.97 -16.70
C ASN A 323 -19.05 11.12 -15.73
N LYS A 324 -19.66 10.68 -14.63
CA LYS A 324 -19.04 9.82 -13.61
C LYS A 324 -18.45 8.53 -14.20
N SER A 325 -19.09 7.94 -15.22
CA SER A 325 -18.56 6.72 -15.86
C SER A 325 -17.29 6.98 -16.66
N ALA A 326 -17.23 8.11 -17.39
CA ALA A 326 -16.04 8.52 -18.13
C ALA A 326 -14.85 8.78 -17.18
N HIS A 327 -15.10 9.46 -16.05
CA HIS A 327 -14.09 9.64 -15.01
C HIS A 327 -13.58 8.32 -14.43
N SER A 328 -14.49 7.40 -14.12
CA SER A 328 -14.14 6.06 -13.61
C SER A 328 -13.31 5.27 -14.63
N LEU A 329 -13.65 5.38 -15.91
CA LEU A 329 -12.93 4.71 -17.00
C LEU A 329 -11.53 5.32 -17.21
N ILE A 330 -11.39 6.65 -17.18
CA ILE A 330 -10.06 7.31 -17.22
C ILE A 330 -9.23 6.89 -16.01
N GLY A 331 -9.83 6.91 -14.81
CA GLY A 331 -9.20 6.45 -13.57
C GLY A 331 -8.80 4.98 -13.59
N THR A 332 -9.40 4.18 -14.48
CA THR A 332 -9.01 2.79 -14.72
C THR A 332 -7.87 2.69 -15.73
N ILE A 333 -7.98 3.39 -16.87
CA ILE A 333 -7.02 3.29 -17.97
C ILE A 333 -5.65 3.88 -17.61
N ILE A 334 -5.64 5.06 -16.98
CA ILE A 334 -4.40 5.84 -16.80
C ILE A 334 -3.39 5.18 -15.85
N PRO A 335 -3.77 4.65 -14.68
CA PRO A 335 -2.84 3.90 -13.83
C PRO A 335 -2.26 2.65 -14.53
N ASN A 336 -3.06 2.00 -15.37
CA ASN A 336 -2.61 0.82 -16.13
C ASN A 336 -1.62 1.20 -17.24
N LEU A 337 -1.89 2.27 -18.01
CA LEU A 337 -0.93 2.82 -18.97
C LEU A 337 0.37 3.23 -18.28
N TYR A 338 0.31 3.89 -17.12
CA TYR A 338 1.50 4.20 -16.34
C TYR A 338 2.28 2.92 -15.99
N THR A 339 1.61 1.89 -15.48
CA THR A 339 2.26 0.63 -15.11
C THR A 339 2.95 -0.01 -16.31
N MET A 340 2.35 0.06 -17.50
CA MET A 340 2.98 -0.40 -18.75
C MET A 340 4.25 0.37 -19.10
N THR A 341 4.35 1.67 -18.81
CA THR A 341 5.60 2.45 -19.00
C THR A 341 6.77 1.97 -18.13
N LEU A 342 6.53 1.09 -17.14
CA LEU A 342 7.62 0.50 -16.36
C LEU A 342 8.40 -0.57 -17.14
N SER A 343 7.84 -1.11 -18.22
CA SER A 343 8.54 -1.97 -19.18
C SER A 343 9.18 -1.11 -20.28
N LYS A 344 10.49 -1.26 -20.50
CA LYS A 344 11.22 -0.50 -21.54
C LYS A 344 10.66 -0.71 -22.94
N GLN A 345 10.18 -1.91 -23.27
CA GLN A 345 9.63 -2.22 -24.59
C GLN A 345 8.32 -1.44 -24.82
N LEU A 346 7.44 -1.41 -23.82
CA LEU A 346 6.15 -0.72 -23.88
C LEU A 346 6.30 0.80 -23.73
N GLU A 347 7.25 1.26 -22.92
CA GLU A 347 7.65 2.67 -22.83
C GLU A 347 8.05 3.22 -24.19
N LYS A 348 8.96 2.52 -24.90
CA LYS A 348 9.38 2.90 -26.25
C LYS A 348 8.23 2.86 -27.26
N TYR A 349 7.31 1.91 -27.11
CA TYR A 349 6.11 1.84 -27.95
C TYR A 349 5.21 3.07 -27.73
N LEU A 350 4.93 3.43 -26.48
CA LEU A 350 4.13 4.60 -26.12
C LEU A 350 4.77 5.92 -26.57
N GLN A 351 6.10 6.05 -26.51
CA GLN A 351 6.84 7.21 -27.03
C GLN A 351 6.53 7.49 -28.51
N ASN A 352 6.28 6.44 -29.29
CA ASN A 352 5.98 6.57 -30.72
C ASN A 352 4.50 6.92 -31.02
N LYS A 353 3.61 6.97 -30.02
CA LYS A 353 2.15 7.04 -30.24
C LYS A 353 1.56 8.45 -30.32
N HIS A 354 2.37 9.50 -30.39
CA HIS A 354 1.90 10.90 -30.44
C HIS A 354 0.82 11.23 -29.39
N ILE A 355 0.89 10.63 -28.19
CA ILE A 355 -0.13 10.76 -27.13
C ILE A 355 0.13 11.91 -26.16
N ILE A 356 1.21 12.65 -26.34
CA ILE A 356 1.63 13.70 -25.40
C ILE A 356 0.48 14.71 -25.18
N SER A 357 -0.09 15.25 -26.25
CA SER A 357 -1.21 16.21 -26.17
C SER A 357 -2.46 15.64 -25.49
N LEU A 358 -2.75 14.34 -25.68
CA LEU A 358 -3.84 13.64 -25.02
C LEU A 358 -3.62 13.56 -23.51
N ILE A 359 -2.46 13.06 -23.08
CA ILE A 359 -2.13 12.89 -21.66
C ILE A 359 -2.07 14.24 -20.95
N LEU A 360 -1.64 15.29 -21.64
CA LEU A 360 -1.65 16.66 -21.12
C LEU A 360 -3.04 17.19 -20.83
N LYS A 361 -4.03 16.88 -21.65
CA LYS A 361 -5.42 17.25 -21.32
C LYS A 361 -5.90 16.56 -20.04
N LEU A 362 -5.40 15.35 -19.76
CA LEU A 362 -5.74 14.59 -18.55
C LEU A 362 -5.09 15.16 -17.27
N THR A 363 -4.01 15.94 -17.36
CA THR A 363 -3.43 16.60 -16.19
C THR A 363 -4.31 17.72 -15.64
N ASN A 364 -5.28 18.20 -16.42
CA ASN A 364 -6.22 19.25 -16.00
C ASN A 364 -7.50 18.71 -15.35
N PHE A 365 -7.62 17.39 -15.16
CA PHE A 365 -8.79 16.78 -14.52
C PHE A 365 -8.80 17.04 -13.00
N GLU A 366 -9.98 17.28 -12.42
CA GLU A 366 -10.17 17.43 -10.97
C GLU A 366 -10.11 16.09 -10.21
N ASN A 367 -9.14 15.23 -10.54
CA ASN A 367 -8.89 13.99 -9.85
C ASN A 367 -7.38 13.79 -9.68
N ASP A 368 -6.94 13.87 -8.43
CA ASP A 368 -5.54 13.76 -8.04
C ASP A 368 -4.85 12.50 -8.62
N GLU A 369 -5.51 11.34 -8.60
CA GLU A 369 -4.93 10.08 -9.08
C GLU A 369 -4.74 10.08 -10.61
N ILE A 370 -5.71 10.61 -11.36
CA ILE A 370 -5.62 10.77 -12.82
C ILE A 370 -4.49 11.73 -13.16
N GLN A 371 -4.42 12.88 -12.47
CA GLN A 371 -3.37 13.87 -12.69
C GLN A 371 -1.99 13.27 -12.45
N LEU A 372 -1.80 12.65 -11.28
CA LEU A 372 -0.53 12.05 -10.88
C LEU A 372 -0.05 10.99 -11.88
N ASN A 373 -0.91 10.05 -12.26
CA ASN A 373 -0.53 9.01 -13.19
C ASN A 373 -0.32 9.54 -14.62
N SER A 374 -1.06 10.58 -15.03
CA SER A 374 -0.81 11.29 -16.30
C SER A 374 0.59 11.91 -16.33
N PHE A 375 0.99 12.58 -15.25
CA PHE A 375 2.35 13.11 -15.13
C PHE A 375 3.42 12.03 -15.13
N LYS A 376 3.17 10.91 -14.45
CA LYS A 376 4.10 9.79 -14.45
C LYS A 376 4.28 9.21 -15.86
N ILE A 377 3.21 9.11 -16.66
CA ILE A 377 3.30 8.71 -18.06
C ILE A 377 4.14 9.72 -18.84
N LEU A 378 3.83 11.02 -18.75
CA LEU A 378 4.59 12.08 -19.43
C LEU A 378 6.09 12.01 -19.06
N SER A 379 6.41 11.81 -17.78
CA SER A 379 7.79 11.68 -17.31
C SER A 379 8.56 10.50 -17.91
N SER A 380 7.86 9.45 -18.31
CA SER A 380 8.44 8.28 -18.95
C SER A 380 8.56 8.44 -20.47
N ILE A 381 7.60 9.13 -21.11
CA ILE A 381 7.51 9.15 -22.58
C ILE A 381 8.07 10.42 -23.22
N THR A 382 8.35 11.48 -22.46
CA THR A 382 8.91 12.73 -23.00
C THR A 382 10.43 12.72 -22.96
N THR A 383 11.04 13.32 -23.98
CA THR A 383 12.48 13.60 -24.02
C THR A 383 12.82 14.82 -23.17
N GLU A 384 14.10 14.99 -22.85
CA GLU A 384 14.58 16.15 -22.10
C GLU A 384 14.30 17.48 -22.84
N GLN A 385 14.43 17.47 -24.17
CA GLN A 385 14.18 18.64 -25.01
C GLN A 385 12.69 18.98 -25.09
N GLU A 386 11.81 17.98 -25.18
CA GLU A 386 10.37 18.20 -25.06
C GLU A 386 10.05 18.77 -23.69
N THR A 387 10.57 18.18 -22.60
CA THR A 387 10.34 18.67 -21.23
C THR A 387 10.77 20.15 -21.06
N LYS A 388 11.87 20.57 -21.69
CA LYS A 388 12.39 21.95 -21.66
C LYS A 388 11.56 22.93 -22.49
N ASN A 389 10.94 22.48 -23.57
CA ASN A 389 10.23 23.35 -24.51
C ASN A 389 8.80 23.67 -24.08
N ILE A 390 8.38 23.28 -22.87
CA ILE A 390 6.98 23.39 -22.51
C ILE A 390 6.78 24.08 -21.17
N ASP A 391 5.73 24.89 -21.06
CA ASP A 391 5.13 25.48 -19.85
C ASP A 391 4.77 24.45 -18.75
N TYR A 392 5.19 23.18 -18.89
CA TYR A 392 4.89 22.05 -18.01
C TYR A 392 5.73 21.97 -16.76
N SER A 393 6.94 22.51 -16.73
CA SER A 393 7.76 22.54 -15.51
C SER A 393 6.96 23.15 -14.35
N ASN A 394 6.26 24.25 -14.60
CA ASN A 394 5.50 24.99 -13.58
C ASN A 394 4.24 24.24 -13.14
N ASN A 395 3.47 23.65 -14.06
CA ASN A 395 2.30 22.85 -13.69
C ASN A 395 2.69 21.57 -12.96
N ILE A 396 3.78 20.91 -13.37
CA ILE A 396 4.35 19.76 -12.65
C ILE A 396 4.77 20.18 -11.24
N ALA A 397 5.46 21.30 -11.09
CA ALA A 397 5.88 21.85 -9.80
C ALA A 397 4.69 22.16 -8.90
N ASN A 398 3.69 22.88 -9.42
CA ASN A 398 2.51 23.27 -8.66
C ASN A 398 1.73 22.05 -8.18
N LEU A 399 1.58 21.03 -9.04
CA LEU A 399 0.89 19.80 -8.67
C LEU A 399 1.73 18.97 -7.68
N PHE A 400 3.05 18.94 -7.86
CA PHE A 400 3.98 18.32 -6.92
C PHE A 400 3.92 18.98 -5.55
N ILE A 401 3.95 20.31 -5.49
CA ILE A 401 3.79 21.11 -4.26
C ILE A 401 2.41 20.86 -3.63
N LYS A 402 1.34 20.85 -4.43
CA LYS A 402 -0.01 20.51 -3.96
C LYS A 402 -0.06 19.12 -3.33
N PHE A 403 0.58 18.13 -3.93
CA PHE A 403 0.67 16.78 -3.38
C PHE A 403 1.58 16.69 -2.16
N LEU A 404 2.72 17.39 -2.17
CA LEU A 404 3.61 17.49 -1.03
C LEU A 404 2.87 18.05 0.18
N ASN A 405 2.17 19.17 0.02
CA ASN A 405 1.40 19.79 1.09
C ASN A 405 0.34 18.81 1.64
N LYS A 406 -0.39 18.11 0.75
CA LYS A 406 -1.34 17.07 1.17
C LYS A 406 -0.71 15.89 1.92
N VAL A 407 0.55 15.56 1.63
CA VAL A 407 1.26 14.43 2.28
C VAL A 407 1.93 14.87 3.58
N ILE A 408 2.41 16.12 3.66
CA ILE A 408 2.96 16.70 4.90
C ILE A 408 1.88 16.72 5.99
N ASP A 409 0.61 16.96 5.62
CA ASP A 409 -0.52 16.95 6.54
C ASP A 409 -1.00 15.52 6.92
N ASP A 410 -0.50 14.46 6.27
CA ASP A 410 -0.96 13.07 6.47
C ASP A 410 0.23 12.10 6.63
N SER A 411 0.61 11.86 7.88
CA SER A 411 1.70 10.98 8.30
C SER A 411 1.63 9.54 7.74
N ASN A 412 0.47 9.09 7.23
CA ASN A 412 0.30 7.75 6.66
C ASN A 412 0.64 7.65 5.16
N GLN A 413 1.04 8.73 4.48
CA GLN A 413 1.24 8.74 3.02
C GLN A 413 2.71 8.69 2.52
N THR A 414 3.65 8.26 3.36
CA THR A 414 5.10 8.18 3.03
C THR A 414 5.42 7.41 1.74
N LEU A 415 4.65 6.37 1.39
CA LEU A 415 4.83 5.59 0.17
C LEU A 415 4.50 6.38 -1.11
N ARG A 416 3.53 7.31 -1.04
CA ARG A 416 3.15 8.18 -2.16
C ARG A 416 4.23 9.24 -2.40
N PHE A 417 4.78 9.81 -1.33
CA PHE A 417 5.91 10.74 -1.36
C PHE A 417 7.15 10.14 -2.06
N TYR A 418 7.53 8.91 -1.69
CA TYR A 418 8.67 8.22 -2.28
C TYR A 418 8.54 8.02 -3.80
N ASN A 419 7.34 7.65 -4.26
CA ASN A 419 7.07 7.48 -5.69
C ASN A 419 7.10 8.81 -6.46
N LEU A 420 6.64 9.89 -5.83
CA LEU A 420 6.65 11.24 -6.38
C LEU A 420 8.09 11.76 -6.59
N LEU A 421 8.94 11.65 -5.56
CA LEU A 421 10.36 12.00 -5.62
C LEU A 421 11.13 11.22 -6.69
N ARG A 422 10.78 9.96 -6.89
CA ARG A 422 11.42 9.11 -7.90
C ARG A 422 11.11 9.58 -9.33
N CYS A 423 9.91 10.11 -9.58
CA CYS A 423 9.54 10.69 -10.86
C CYS A 423 10.34 11.95 -11.16
N LEU A 424 10.50 12.84 -10.17
CA LEU A 424 11.34 14.02 -10.31
C LEU A 424 12.81 13.66 -10.58
N LYS A 425 13.35 12.61 -9.94
CA LYS A 425 14.73 12.17 -10.20
C LYS A 425 14.95 11.62 -11.63
N LYS A 426 13.91 11.09 -12.27
CA LYS A 426 13.99 10.54 -13.63
C LYS A 426 13.97 11.64 -14.69
N MET A 427 13.18 12.68 -14.48
CA MET A 427 13.29 13.90 -15.25
C MET A 427 14.64 14.52 -14.88
N LYS A 428 15.65 14.46 -15.75
CA LYS A 428 16.88 15.25 -15.55
C LYS A 428 16.50 16.73 -15.71
N MET A 429 15.89 17.30 -14.67
CA MET A 429 15.40 18.68 -14.68
C MET A 429 16.59 19.59 -14.42
N GLN A 430 17.40 19.80 -15.46
CA GLN A 430 18.25 20.98 -15.53
C GLN A 430 17.35 22.18 -15.75
N GLY A 431 17.34 23.12 -14.80
CA GLY A 431 16.64 24.39 -14.93
C GLY A 431 15.19 24.34 -14.45
N PHE A 432 14.98 23.98 -13.19
CA PHE A 432 13.76 24.39 -12.50
C PHE A 432 13.88 25.88 -12.22
N ASP A 433 13.25 26.72 -13.05
CA ASP A 433 13.18 28.14 -12.76
C ASP A 433 12.11 28.38 -11.70
N LEU A 434 12.50 28.17 -10.44
CA LEU A 434 11.64 28.45 -9.29
C LEU A 434 11.19 29.91 -9.29
N THR A 435 11.85 30.83 -10.02
CA THR A 435 11.46 32.25 -10.11
C THR A 435 10.06 32.48 -10.70
N THR A 436 9.44 31.44 -11.26
CA THR A 436 8.10 31.46 -11.83
C THR A 436 6.99 31.02 -10.89
N LEU A 437 7.32 30.43 -9.73
CA LEU A 437 6.33 30.26 -8.67
C LEU A 437 5.92 31.67 -8.20
N SER A 438 4.64 31.91 -7.92
CA SER A 438 4.27 33.18 -7.30
C SER A 438 4.75 33.15 -5.84
N LEU A 439 5.35 34.25 -5.37
CA LEU A 439 5.86 34.46 -4.00
C LEU A 439 4.99 33.80 -2.89
N PRO A 440 5.62 33.27 -1.83
CA PRO A 440 6.93 33.69 -1.32
C PRO A 440 7.97 32.56 -1.27
N TYR A 441 8.95 32.57 -2.18
CA TYR A 441 10.21 31.85 -2.01
C TYR A 441 11.36 32.83 -2.29
N GLN A 442 12.51 32.58 -1.66
CA GLN A 442 13.77 33.24 -1.93
C GLN A 442 14.74 32.20 -2.49
N THR A 443 15.57 32.60 -3.46
CA THR A 443 16.59 31.74 -4.07
C THR A 443 17.96 32.18 -3.58
N PHE A 444 18.77 31.22 -3.12
CA PHE A 444 20.13 31.45 -2.68
C PHE A 444 21.11 30.65 -3.53
N ASN A 445 22.26 31.24 -3.87
CA ASN A 445 23.35 30.52 -4.51
C ASN A 445 24.06 29.69 -3.43
N VAL A 446 24.08 28.37 -3.63
CA VAL A 446 24.81 27.39 -2.79
C VAL A 446 26.05 26.91 -3.53
N SER A 447 27.03 26.38 -2.79
CA SER A 447 28.25 25.84 -3.40
C SER A 447 27.94 24.63 -4.30
N GLU A 448 28.48 24.62 -5.53
CA GLU A 448 28.30 23.51 -6.48
C GLU A 448 29.21 22.30 -6.17
N ASN A 449 30.08 22.45 -5.17
CA ASN A 449 31.33 21.71 -5.05
C ASN A 449 31.29 20.50 -4.11
N PHE A 450 30.12 19.92 -3.78
CA PHE A 450 29.85 18.69 -2.98
C PHE A 450 28.95 18.97 -1.74
N GLY A 451 28.03 18.04 -1.43
CA GLY A 451 27.38 17.91 -0.11
C GLY A 451 26.16 18.81 0.14
N PHE A 452 25.33 18.44 1.13
CA PHE A 452 24.19 19.24 1.57
C PHE A 452 24.70 20.46 2.34
N GLY A 453 24.72 21.62 1.70
CA GLY A 453 25.23 22.86 2.30
C GLY A 453 24.24 23.59 3.22
N LEU A 454 23.29 22.91 3.85
CA LEU A 454 22.30 23.55 4.75
C LEU A 454 21.97 22.73 6.00
N THR A 455 21.88 23.39 7.16
CA THR A 455 21.36 22.81 8.40
C THR A 455 20.70 23.90 9.22
N SER A 456 19.82 23.54 10.15
CA SER A 456 19.06 24.51 10.94
C SER A 456 19.05 24.16 12.42
N ASN A 457 18.84 25.18 13.23
CA ASN A 457 18.36 25.06 14.60
C ASN A 457 16.97 25.72 14.71
N ASP A 458 16.50 25.96 15.93
CA ASP A 458 15.17 26.54 16.17
C ASP A 458 15.05 28.03 15.75
N GLU A 459 16.17 28.73 15.61
CA GLU A 459 16.21 30.18 15.34
C GLU A 459 16.78 30.51 13.95
N PHE A 460 17.70 29.68 13.46
CA PHE A 460 18.58 30.00 12.37
C PHE A 460 18.79 28.84 11.40
N LEU A 461 18.97 29.19 10.13
CA LEU A 461 19.40 28.33 9.06
C LEU A 461 20.84 28.70 8.66
N LEU A 462 21.76 27.74 8.74
CA LEU A 462 23.14 27.89 8.29
C LEU A 462 23.27 27.36 6.85
N ILE A 463 23.82 28.17 5.94
CA ILE A 463 24.02 27.83 4.53
C ILE A 463 25.49 28.01 4.13
N ASP A 464 26.06 27.04 3.42
CA ASP A 464 27.32 27.15 2.69
C ASP A 464 27.12 27.86 1.34
N GLN A 465 27.71 29.05 1.21
CA GLN A 465 27.62 29.91 0.03
C GLN A 465 28.96 30.02 -0.71
N ASN A 466 29.75 28.94 -0.76
CA ASN A 466 30.97 28.83 -1.56
C ASN A 466 32.02 29.90 -1.18
N SER A 467 32.79 29.60 -0.13
CA SER A 467 33.77 30.46 0.56
C SER A 467 33.22 31.24 1.75
N ASP A 468 31.90 31.23 1.97
CA ASP A 468 31.25 31.87 3.11
C ASP A 468 30.23 30.95 3.78
N LEU A 469 30.08 31.09 5.10
CA LEU A 469 29.01 30.54 5.91
C LEU A 469 28.03 31.67 6.26
N SER A 470 26.77 31.50 5.89
CA SER A 470 25.72 32.49 6.09
C SER A 470 24.62 31.97 7.00
N LEU A 471 24.26 32.77 8.00
CA LEU A 471 23.20 32.49 8.97
C LEU A 471 21.96 33.28 8.57
N PHE A 472 20.83 32.62 8.43
CA PHE A 472 19.54 33.20 8.08
C PHE A 472 18.56 33.00 9.22
N ASP A 473 17.66 33.95 9.45
CA ASP A 473 16.55 33.79 10.40
C ASP A 473 15.35 33.04 9.79
N LYS A 474 14.31 32.86 10.60
CA LYS A 474 13.02 32.28 10.20
C LYS A 474 12.32 32.99 9.04
N ASP A 475 12.63 34.27 8.82
CA ASP A 475 12.09 35.09 7.74
C ASP A 475 13.00 35.05 6.50
N LEU A 476 13.99 34.15 6.50
CA LEU A 476 15.03 33.98 5.49
C LEU A 476 15.87 35.24 5.25
N THR A 477 15.98 36.10 6.26
CA THR A 477 16.85 37.27 6.21
C THR A 477 18.25 36.88 6.68
N MET A 478 19.28 37.25 5.93
CA MET A 478 20.66 37.00 6.34
C MET A 478 20.99 37.83 7.59
N VAL A 479 21.29 37.15 8.69
CA VAL A 479 21.60 37.75 9.98
C VAL A 479 23.11 37.98 10.11
N ARG A 480 23.93 37.01 9.68
CA ARG A 480 25.39 37.05 9.76
C ARG A 480 26.03 36.25 8.64
N GLN A 481 27.27 36.61 8.32
CA GLN A 481 28.12 35.90 7.37
C GLN A 481 29.55 35.84 7.90
N SER A 482 30.25 34.74 7.64
CA SER A 482 31.65 34.54 8.01
C SER A 482 32.40 33.82 6.89
N THR A 483 33.66 34.19 6.66
CA THR A 483 34.48 33.55 5.63
C THR A 483 34.88 32.12 6.05
N TRP A 484 34.73 31.19 5.12
CA TRP A 484 35.06 29.78 5.31
C TRP A 484 36.36 29.40 4.60
N ASN A 485 37.44 29.31 5.36
CA ASN A 485 38.80 29.06 4.84
C ASN A 485 39.29 27.63 5.09
N TYR A 486 38.40 26.70 5.45
CA TYR A 486 38.77 25.37 5.96
C TYR A 486 38.58 24.22 4.94
N GLY A 487 38.41 24.55 3.66
CA GLY A 487 38.23 23.60 2.56
C GLY A 487 36.76 23.31 2.24
N ILE A 488 36.49 22.27 1.46
CA ILE A 488 35.12 21.95 1.05
C ILE A 488 34.34 21.34 2.22
N ILE A 489 33.16 21.88 2.50
CA ILE A 489 32.21 21.33 3.47
C ILE A 489 31.57 20.08 2.88
N ARG A 490 31.52 19.02 3.68
CA ARG A 490 30.98 17.74 3.24
C ARG A 490 29.59 17.48 3.79
N ASP A 491 29.40 17.77 5.06
CA ASP A 491 28.12 17.69 5.75
C ASP A 491 28.11 18.57 6.99
N LEU A 492 26.93 18.84 7.51
CA LEU A 492 26.70 19.74 8.64
C LEU A 492 25.47 19.34 9.46
N CYS A 493 25.56 19.48 10.78
CA CYS A 493 24.45 19.21 11.69
C CYS A 493 24.41 20.21 12.86
N TRP A 494 23.29 20.27 13.57
CA TRP A 494 23.12 21.12 14.74
C TRP A 494 23.11 20.30 16.04
N SER A 495 23.95 20.71 17.00
CA SER A 495 23.94 20.16 18.36
C SER A 495 23.26 21.12 19.33
N SER A 496 22.07 20.77 19.79
CA SER A 496 21.37 21.51 20.85
C SER A 496 22.13 21.49 22.18
N GLY A 497 22.82 20.37 22.49
CA GLY A 497 23.62 20.25 23.71
C GLY A 497 24.82 21.20 23.77
N LEU A 498 25.41 21.54 22.63
CA LEU A 498 26.53 22.48 22.53
C LEU A 498 26.11 23.90 22.08
N ALA A 499 24.86 24.08 21.65
CA ALA A 499 24.39 25.28 20.96
C ALA A 499 25.30 25.70 19.79
N CYS A 500 25.82 24.71 19.04
CA CYS A 500 26.74 24.91 17.93
C CYS A 500 26.36 24.04 16.74
N PHE A 501 26.62 24.56 15.54
CA PHE A 501 26.67 23.76 14.32
C PHE A 501 27.99 22.98 14.30
N ILE A 502 27.93 21.74 13.82
CA ILE A 502 29.09 20.88 13.61
C ILE A 502 29.25 20.71 12.11
N ILE A 503 30.43 21.03 11.60
CA ILE A 503 30.75 20.97 10.17
C ILE A 503 31.88 19.98 9.95
N ILE A 504 31.70 19.02 9.05
CA ILE A 504 32.76 18.12 8.59
C ILE A 504 33.23 18.52 7.19
N THR A 505 34.54 18.40 6.93
CA THR A 505 35.15 18.78 5.65
C THR A 505 35.66 17.59 4.87
N GLU A 506 35.90 17.78 3.58
CA GLU A 506 36.55 16.77 2.71
C GLU A 506 37.91 16.31 3.27
N LYS A 507 38.62 17.21 3.96
CA LYS A 507 39.95 16.99 4.53
C LYS A 507 39.89 16.31 5.90
N SER A 508 38.77 15.64 6.21
CA SER A 508 38.63 14.83 7.42
C SER A 508 38.71 15.62 8.72
N LYS A 509 38.46 16.94 8.68
CA LYS A 509 38.42 17.80 9.86
C LYS A 509 36.98 18.11 10.23
N ALA A 510 36.75 18.35 11.52
CA ALA A 510 35.47 18.82 12.03
C ALA A 510 35.63 20.14 12.76
N PHE A 511 34.61 20.99 12.68
CA PHE A 511 34.59 22.32 13.27
C PHE A 511 33.28 22.56 14.01
N LEU A 512 33.38 23.28 15.12
CA LEU A 512 32.24 23.88 15.81
C LEU A 512 32.04 25.30 15.32
N VAL A 513 30.84 25.62 14.91
CA VAL A 513 30.42 26.98 14.54
C VAL A 513 29.33 27.41 15.50
N ASN A 514 29.62 28.43 16.30
CA ASN A 514 28.67 28.94 17.29
C ASN A 514 27.43 29.51 16.60
N GLY A 515 26.24 29.10 17.05
CA GLY A 515 24.97 29.47 16.41
C GLY A 515 24.65 30.97 16.42
N ASN A 516 25.22 31.73 17.35
CA ASN A 516 24.88 33.14 17.56
C ASN A 516 25.89 34.11 16.92
N ASN A 517 27.17 33.74 16.88
CA ASN A 517 28.22 34.64 16.43
C ASN A 517 29.10 34.11 15.29
N LEU A 518 28.85 32.89 14.81
CA LEU A 518 29.65 32.21 13.77
C LEU A 518 31.15 32.08 14.11
N SER A 519 31.54 32.08 15.39
CA SER A 519 32.91 31.76 15.78
C SER A 519 33.21 30.29 15.47
N ILE A 520 34.34 30.04 14.79
CA ILE A 520 34.71 28.71 14.28
C ILE A 520 35.87 28.15 15.11
N ASN A 521 35.69 26.96 15.69
CA ASN A 521 36.71 26.25 16.44
C ASN A 521 36.95 24.86 15.85
N CYS A 522 38.22 24.44 15.71
CA CYS A 522 38.55 23.10 15.23
C CYS A 522 38.36 22.06 16.34
N ILE A 523 37.82 20.89 15.99
CA ILE A 523 37.73 19.75 16.90
C ILE A 523 38.99 18.89 16.73
N GLU A 524 39.96 19.04 17.63
CA GLU A 524 41.26 18.36 17.54
C GLU A 524 41.20 16.86 17.84
N ALA A 525 40.20 16.42 18.61
CA ALA A 525 40.08 15.03 19.09
C ALA A 525 39.67 14.01 18.01
N MET A 526 39.42 14.46 16.77
CA MET A 526 38.94 13.60 15.70
C MET A 526 40.11 13.19 14.80
N GLU A 527 40.34 11.89 14.71
CA GLU A 527 41.34 11.32 13.79
C GLU A 527 41.04 11.72 12.34
N ASN A 528 42.09 11.79 11.51
CA ASN A 528 42.00 12.09 10.07
C ASN A 528 41.34 10.92 9.29
N HIS A 529 40.05 10.67 9.52
CA HIS A 529 39.23 9.74 8.73
C HIS A 529 38.38 10.48 7.73
N LEU A 530 38.23 9.87 6.55
CA LEU A 530 37.35 10.39 5.51
C LEU A 530 35.87 10.24 5.93
N TRP A 531 35.36 11.24 6.66
CA TRP A 531 33.96 11.36 7.06
C TRP A 531 33.08 11.65 5.85
N LEU A 532 31.87 11.11 5.82
CA LEU A 532 30.91 11.29 4.73
C LEU A 532 29.70 12.13 5.13
N SER A 533 29.11 11.82 6.28
CA SER A 533 27.91 12.46 6.79
C SER A 533 27.90 12.44 8.31
N CYS A 534 27.19 13.41 8.93
CA CYS A 534 27.14 13.61 10.36
C CYS A 534 25.70 13.87 10.87
N THR A 535 25.40 13.38 12.05
CA THR A 535 24.21 13.76 12.83
C THR A 535 24.53 13.69 14.30
N CYS A 536 23.75 14.34 15.17
CA CYS A 536 24.04 14.32 16.59
C CYS A 536 22.77 14.31 17.46
N SER A 537 22.91 13.65 18.61
CA SER A 537 21.99 13.77 19.72
C SER A 537 22.47 14.86 20.68
N ASN A 538 21.79 15.01 21.82
CA ASN A 538 22.23 15.96 22.85
C ASN A 538 23.62 15.64 23.42
N SER A 539 24.02 14.36 23.40
CA SER A 539 25.24 13.89 24.09
C SER A 539 26.29 13.31 23.15
N PHE A 540 25.92 12.97 21.91
CA PHE A 540 26.79 12.23 21.00
C PHE A 540 26.73 12.77 19.57
N LEU A 541 27.88 12.78 18.89
CA LEU A 541 28.04 12.98 17.46
C LEU A 541 28.25 11.64 16.78
N TYR A 542 27.45 11.37 15.76
CA TYR A 542 27.54 10.20 14.91
C TYR A 542 28.11 10.59 13.56
N LEU A 543 29.05 9.80 13.06
CA LEU A 543 29.72 10.04 11.78
C LEU A 543 29.78 8.79 10.94
N THR A 544 29.57 8.93 9.64
CA THR A 544 29.77 7.84 8.69
C THR A 544 31.08 7.94 7.94
N SER A 545 31.62 6.79 7.53
CA SER A 545 32.82 6.69 6.71
C SER A 545 32.71 5.52 5.72
N LEU A 546 33.35 5.64 4.55
CA LEU A 546 33.32 4.61 3.49
C LEU A 546 33.79 3.22 3.96
N SER A 547 34.79 3.19 4.85
CA SER A 547 35.41 1.93 5.30
C SER A 547 35.03 1.54 6.72
N ASN A 548 34.44 2.45 7.49
CA ASN A 548 34.42 2.35 8.95
C ASN A 548 33.03 2.34 9.59
N GLY A 549 31.97 2.19 8.78
CA GLY A 549 30.60 2.16 9.28
C GLY A 549 30.21 3.48 9.95
N ILE A 550 29.75 3.41 11.20
CA ILE A 550 29.34 4.58 12.00
C ILE A 550 30.21 4.69 13.24
N VAL A 551 30.75 5.88 13.50
CA VAL A 551 31.55 6.20 14.68
C VAL A 551 30.78 7.17 15.57
N GLU A 552 30.77 6.90 16.87
CA GLU A 552 30.16 7.75 17.89
C GLU A 552 31.24 8.45 18.72
N PHE A 553 31.08 9.76 18.87
CA PHE A 553 31.89 10.62 19.74
C PHE A 553 31.00 11.23 20.82
N SER A 554 31.46 11.21 22.07
CA SER A 554 30.84 12.00 23.13
C SER A 554 31.11 13.48 22.89
N LEU A 555 30.10 14.33 23.09
CA LEU A 555 30.21 15.79 22.95
C LEU A 555 30.68 16.47 24.24
N LEU A 556 30.27 15.95 25.41
CA LEU A 556 30.48 16.55 26.72
C LEU A 556 31.00 15.51 27.71
N PRO A 557 31.95 15.86 28.60
CA PRO A 557 32.53 17.19 28.81
C PRO A 557 33.59 17.59 27.76
N SER A 558 34.01 16.65 26.92
CA SER A 558 34.99 16.86 25.85
C SER A 558 34.71 15.93 24.69
N PHE A 559 35.13 16.31 23.48
CA PHE A 559 35.08 15.42 22.33
C PHE A 559 35.98 14.22 22.55
N SER A 560 35.38 13.03 22.68
CA SER A 560 36.12 11.78 22.84
C SER A 560 35.44 10.65 22.12
N TYR A 561 36.22 9.77 21.49
CA TYR A 561 35.72 8.53 20.91
C TYR A 561 34.93 7.72 21.95
N ALA A 562 33.70 7.32 21.61
CA ALA A 562 32.84 6.52 22.47
C ALA A 562 32.80 5.06 22.00
N ARG A 563 32.29 4.82 20.78
CA ARG A 563 32.23 3.48 20.16
C ARG A 563 32.12 3.57 18.64
N ARG A 564 32.17 2.42 17.98
CA ARG A 564 32.06 2.27 16.53
C ARG A 564 31.24 1.03 16.19
N TRP A 565 30.42 1.15 15.15
CA TRP A 565 29.71 0.05 14.53
C TRP A 565 30.27 -0.20 13.13
N ASP A 566 30.76 -1.40 12.90
CA ASP A 566 31.36 -1.80 11.63
C ASP A 566 30.38 -2.58 10.73
N PRO A 567 30.56 -2.55 9.41
CA PRO A 567 29.94 -3.52 8.52
C PRO A 567 30.22 -4.97 8.98
N PRO A 568 29.23 -5.89 8.97
CA PRO A 568 27.93 -5.77 8.32
C PRO A 568 26.81 -5.17 9.19
N ILE A 569 27.10 -4.71 10.42
CA ILE A 569 26.09 -4.19 11.35
C ILE A 569 25.42 -2.93 10.78
N THR A 570 26.21 -2.05 10.16
CA THR A 570 25.74 -0.80 9.57
C THR A 570 25.21 -0.96 8.15
N CYS A 571 25.93 -1.71 7.31
CA CYS A 571 25.62 -1.93 5.90
C CYS A 571 26.34 -3.18 5.36
N GLN A 572 25.86 -3.80 4.28
CA GLN A 572 26.51 -4.99 3.70
C GLN A 572 27.86 -4.67 3.03
N LYS A 573 28.68 -5.69 2.74
CA LYS A 573 30.06 -5.57 2.20
C LYS A 573 30.23 -4.73 0.92
N LYS A 574 29.16 -4.40 0.19
CA LYS A 574 29.17 -3.59 -1.05
C LYS A 574 28.39 -2.29 -0.93
N GLU A 575 27.88 -2.04 0.27
CA GLU A 575 27.04 -0.90 0.59
C GLU A 575 27.82 0.09 1.43
N PHE A 576 27.42 1.36 1.34
CA PHE A 576 27.92 2.42 2.20
C PHE A 576 26.75 3.26 2.69
N THR A 577 26.90 3.81 3.89
CA THR A 577 25.95 4.79 4.41
C THR A 577 26.21 6.13 3.75
N LYS A 578 25.27 6.58 2.94
CA LYS A 578 25.34 7.84 2.20
C LYS A 578 24.99 9.04 3.09
N ASP A 579 24.04 8.86 4.00
CA ASP A 579 23.47 9.93 4.83
C ASP A 579 22.95 9.34 6.15
N ILE A 580 22.96 10.13 7.21
CA ILE A 580 22.46 9.75 8.53
C ILE A 580 21.67 10.86 9.20
N THR A 581 20.63 10.47 9.93
CA THR A 581 19.90 11.37 10.82
C THR A 581 19.52 10.63 12.09
N CYS A 582 19.54 11.30 13.24
CA CYS A 582 19.09 10.71 14.50
C CYS A 582 18.00 11.54 15.17
N ASN A 583 17.18 10.86 15.96
CA ASN A 583 16.30 11.45 16.95
C ASN A 583 16.63 10.85 18.33
N GLU A 584 15.76 11.06 19.33
CA GLU A 584 16.05 10.72 20.73
C GLU A 584 16.48 9.26 20.96
N ASP A 585 15.89 8.29 20.24
CA ASP A 585 16.12 6.86 20.48
C ASP A 585 16.58 6.08 19.24
N LYS A 586 16.56 6.68 18.05
CA LYS A 586 16.83 6.00 16.79
C LYS A 586 17.79 6.77 15.88
N ILE A 587 18.49 6.00 15.07
CA ILE A 587 19.31 6.49 13.96
C ILE A 587 18.77 5.91 12.65
N THR A 588 18.58 6.78 11.68
CA THR A 588 18.12 6.44 10.34
C THR A 588 19.28 6.62 9.37
N LEU A 589 19.48 5.61 8.52
CA LEU A 589 20.58 5.48 7.58
C LEU A 589 20.01 5.42 6.16
N ILE A 590 20.58 6.22 5.26
CA ILE A 590 20.39 6.05 3.82
C ILE A 590 21.56 5.22 3.29
N VAL A 591 21.30 3.97 2.95
CA VAL A 591 22.34 3.02 2.52
C VAL A 591 22.28 2.85 1.01
N ALA A 592 23.43 2.97 0.34
CA ALA A 592 23.55 2.91 -1.10
C ALA A 592 24.55 1.85 -1.55
N LEU A 593 24.28 1.22 -2.70
CA LEU A 593 25.15 0.23 -3.32
C LEU A 593 25.94 0.86 -4.47
N PHE A 594 27.27 0.74 -4.46
CA PHE A 594 28.17 1.44 -5.40
C PHE A 594 27.83 1.21 -6.88
N SER A 595 27.34 0.02 -7.24
CA SER A 595 27.12 -0.39 -8.64
C SER A 595 25.69 -0.20 -9.16
N ASP A 596 24.66 -0.21 -8.31
CA ASP A 596 23.30 -0.57 -8.77
C ASP A 596 22.25 0.53 -8.68
N LYS A 597 22.61 1.77 -8.29
CA LYS A 597 21.63 2.85 -8.01
C LYS A 597 20.52 2.45 -7.02
N ILE A 598 20.74 1.39 -6.25
CA ILE A 598 19.84 0.94 -5.20
C ILE A 598 20.18 1.76 -3.96
N VAL A 599 19.15 2.40 -3.41
CA VAL A 599 19.19 3.13 -2.14
C VAL A 599 18.07 2.54 -1.28
N HIS A 600 18.39 2.17 -0.05
CA HIS A 600 17.40 1.73 0.92
C HIS A 600 17.55 2.50 2.24
N LEU A 601 16.46 2.54 3.00
CA LEU A 601 16.39 3.18 4.30
C LEU A 601 16.54 2.12 5.39
N ALA A 602 17.35 2.39 6.39
CA ALA A 602 17.54 1.53 7.55
C ALA A 602 17.35 2.34 8.83
N VAL A 603 16.40 1.98 9.67
CA VAL A 603 16.23 2.57 11.01
C VAL A 603 16.82 1.61 12.03
N ARG A 604 17.51 2.13 13.05
CA ARG A 604 18.14 1.36 14.12
C ARG A 604 17.95 2.04 15.47
N SER A 605 17.86 1.26 16.55
CA SER A 605 17.95 1.79 17.91
C SER A 605 19.33 2.37 18.20
N LEU A 606 19.45 3.54 18.82
CA LEU A 606 20.75 4.07 19.27
C LEU A 606 21.36 3.24 20.41
N ALA A 607 20.53 2.59 21.22
CA ALA A 607 20.98 1.82 22.37
C ALA A 607 21.67 0.52 21.93
N THR A 608 20.96 -0.30 21.14
CA THR A 608 21.40 -1.64 20.75
C THR A 608 21.92 -1.72 19.31
N PHE A 609 21.57 -0.76 18.47
CA PHE A 609 21.79 -0.79 17.03
C PHE A 609 21.05 -1.93 16.30
N ASP A 610 20.00 -2.48 16.92
CA ASP A 610 19.07 -3.41 16.29
C ASP A 610 18.01 -2.67 15.46
N GLN A 611 17.35 -3.40 14.55
CA GLN A 611 16.29 -2.89 13.67
C GLN A 611 15.02 -2.47 14.39
#